data_AF-A0A6M3JB53-F1
#
_entry.id   AF-A0A6M3JB53-F1
#
_cell.length_a   1.000
_cell.length_b   1.000
_cell.length_c   1.000
_cell.angle_alpha   90.00
_cell.angle_beta   90.00
_cell.angle_gamma   90.00
#
_symmetry.space_group_name_H-M   'P 1'
#
loop_
_entity.id
_entity.type
_entity.pdbx_description
1 polymer ?
#
loop_
_entity_poly.entity_id
_entity_poly.type
_entity_poly.pdbx_seq_one_letter_code
_entity_poly.pdbx_strand_id
1 'polypeptide(L)'
;MKADQLRSYYTYRCKYCGQECFKDTPDGKRLPSGQSPTKLGDYGSSGTPTPSDYDEELYEATTISFTAEDATAGTPAYINDSAGLFLDRGFKSGMTIVVETTSGTNDGTYTIASRGIAKGVLTLSSDDSLTTENAATAGTVTIDRRLQQPNVTRGCGFCGSLNSK
;
A
#
# COMPACT_ATOMS: atom_id res chain seq x y z
N MET A 1 6.59 -11.73 -22.11
CA MET A 1 6.06 -10.54 -21.44
C MET A 1 4.54 -10.70 -21.35
N LYS A 2 4.00 -11.06 -20.19
CA LYS A 2 2.54 -11.11 -19.99
C LYS A 2 2.07 -9.66 -19.89
N ALA A 3 1.08 -9.29 -20.68
CA ALA A 3 0.45 -7.98 -20.59
C ALA A 3 -0.10 -7.82 -19.17
N ASP A 4 0.34 -6.76 -18.51
CA ASP A 4 -0.19 -6.32 -17.23
C ASP A 4 -1.69 -6.07 -17.42
N GLN A 5 -2.52 -6.97 -16.88
CA GLN A 5 -3.98 -6.80 -16.94
C GLN A 5 -4.31 -5.62 -16.06
N LEU A 6 -4.53 -4.45 -16.68
CA LEU A 6 -5.08 -3.25 -16.06
C LEU A 6 -6.41 -3.59 -15.38
N ARG A 7 -6.35 -4.04 -14.12
CA ARG A 7 -7.52 -4.26 -13.28
C ARG A 7 -8.18 -2.90 -13.09
N SER A 8 -9.40 -2.78 -13.61
CA SER A 8 -10.18 -1.55 -13.51
C SER A 8 -10.81 -1.48 -12.13
N TYR A 9 -10.13 -0.81 -11.21
CA TYR A 9 -10.66 -0.49 -9.88
C TYR A 9 -11.49 0.79 -9.95
N TYR A 10 -12.60 0.83 -9.22
CA TYR A 10 -13.22 2.11 -8.88
C TYR A 10 -12.95 2.47 -7.43
N THR A 11 -12.50 3.70 -7.24
CA THR A 11 -12.28 4.30 -5.93
C THR A 11 -13.59 4.94 -5.47
N TYR A 12 -14.03 4.63 -4.25
CA TYR A 12 -15.15 5.32 -3.62
C TYR A 12 -14.79 5.71 -2.19
N ARG A 13 -15.28 6.87 -1.75
CA ARG A 13 -15.05 7.33 -0.38
C ARG A 13 -16.27 6.99 0.47
N CYS A 14 -16.05 6.29 1.57
CA CYS A 14 -17.13 5.92 2.47
C CYS A 14 -17.75 7.17 3.08
N LYS A 15 -19.08 7.29 3.01
CA LYS A 15 -19.82 8.43 3.57
C LYS A 15 -19.80 8.47 5.10
N TYR A 16 -19.55 7.34 5.76
CA TYR A 16 -19.58 7.21 7.22
C TYR A 16 -18.21 7.39 7.86
N CYS A 17 -17.20 6.65 7.41
CA CYS A 17 -15.85 6.73 7.98
C CYS A 17 -14.87 7.56 7.15
N GLY A 18 -15.28 8.08 5.99
CA GLY A 18 -14.43 8.87 5.11
C GLY A 18 -13.31 8.08 4.41
N GLN A 19 -13.18 6.77 4.68
CA GLN A 19 -12.11 5.97 4.12
C GLN A 19 -12.29 5.78 2.62
N GLU A 20 -11.16 5.82 1.92
CA GLU A 20 -11.07 5.52 0.51
C GLU A 20 -11.05 4.00 0.33
N CYS A 21 -12.01 3.49 -0.43
CA CYS A 21 -12.23 2.07 -0.65
C CYS A 21 -12.10 1.75 -2.13
N PHE A 22 -11.54 0.58 -2.42
CA PHE A 22 -11.35 0.08 -3.77
C PHE A 22 -12.23 -1.15 -3.97
N LYS A 23 -12.89 -1.24 -5.12
CA LYS A 23 -13.60 -2.45 -5.51
C LYS A 23 -13.19 -2.87 -6.91
N ASP A 24 -12.80 -4.13 -7.00
CA ASP A 24 -12.50 -4.78 -8.26
C ASP A 24 -13.80 -4.98 -9.06
N THR A 25 -13.71 -4.76 -10.36
CA THR A 25 -14.77 -5.16 -11.29
C THR A 25 -14.29 -6.46 -11.93
N PRO A 26 -14.95 -7.61 -11.65
CA PRO A 26 -14.49 -8.91 -12.14
C PRO A 26 -14.28 -9.00 -13.66
N ASP A 27 -14.84 -8.05 -14.43
CA ASP A 27 -14.87 -8.09 -15.89
C ASP A 27 -13.97 -7.06 -16.58
N GLY A 28 -13.21 -6.20 -15.87
CA GLY A 28 -12.38 -5.17 -16.50
C GLY A 28 -13.16 -4.17 -17.39
N LYS A 29 -14.49 -4.17 -17.28
CA LYS A 29 -15.36 -3.27 -18.04
C LYS A 29 -15.46 -1.94 -17.31
N ARG A 30 -14.96 -0.88 -17.92
CA ARG A 30 -15.30 0.50 -17.55
C ARG A 30 -16.83 0.60 -17.42
N LEU A 31 -17.33 1.05 -16.27
CA LEU A 31 -18.72 1.45 -16.18
C LEU A 31 -18.98 2.52 -17.23
N PRO A 32 -20.10 2.46 -17.97
CA PRO A 32 -20.48 3.54 -18.88
C PRO A 32 -20.50 4.85 -18.11
N SER A 33 -19.87 5.90 -18.66
CA SER A 33 -19.89 7.23 -18.06
C SER A 33 -21.34 7.67 -17.81
N GLY A 34 -21.67 7.96 -16.55
CA GLY A 34 -22.98 8.53 -16.18
C GLY A 34 -23.94 7.62 -15.41
N GLN A 35 -23.59 6.38 -15.05
CA GLN A 35 -24.41 5.62 -14.11
C GLN A 35 -24.09 5.96 -12.65
N SER A 36 -25.05 6.57 -11.96
CA SER A 36 -25.06 6.63 -10.49
C SER A 36 -25.35 5.23 -9.92
N PRO A 37 -24.76 4.85 -8.78
CA PRO A 37 -24.94 3.52 -8.20
C PRO A 37 -26.34 3.37 -7.60
N THR A 38 -27.34 3.06 -8.42
CA THR A 38 -28.72 2.80 -7.98
C THR A 38 -29.01 1.31 -8.01
N LYS A 39 -28.73 0.60 -6.91
CA LYS A 39 -29.49 -0.62 -6.57
C LYS A 39 -29.56 -0.84 -5.06
N LEU A 40 -30.70 -0.43 -4.50
CA LEU A 40 -31.17 -0.77 -3.15
C LEU A 40 -31.63 -2.24 -3.14
N GLY A 41 -31.17 -3.02 -2.17
CA GLY A 41 -31.59 -4.40 -1.92
C GLY A 41 -31.03 -4.89 -0.58
N ASP A 42 -31.74 -5.81 0.07
CA ASP A 42 -31.32 -6.44 1.34
C ASP A 42 -30.10 -7.31 1.11
N TYR A 43 -28.98 -6.98 1.75
CA TYR A 43 -27.70 -7.65 1.54
C TYR A 43 -27.09 -8.16 2.85
N GLY A 44 -27.69 -9.23 3.38
CA GLY A 44 -27.04 -10.18 4.30
C GLY A 44 -26.74 -9.69 5.71
N SER A 45 -26.44 -10.64 6.60
CA SER A 45 -26.19 -10.42 8.03
C SER A 45 -25.02 -9.46 8.30
N SER A 46 -25.19 -8.60 9.30
CA SER A 46 -24.29 -7.55 9.79
C SER A 46 -22.97 -8.04 10.41
N GLY A 47 -22.29 -8.98 9.77
CA GLY A 47 -20.92 -9.31 10.15
C GLY A 47 -20.00 -8.17 9.71
N THR A 48 -19.28 -7.55 10.63
CA THR A 48 -18.15 -6.69 10.27
C THR A 48 -17.20 -7.52 9.42
N PRO A 49 -16.98 -7.19 8.14
CA PRO A 49 -16.04 -7.93 7.33
C PRO A 49 -14.65 -7.78 7.94
N THR A 50 -13.95 -8.88 8.18
CA THR A 50 -12.51 -8.84 8.47
C THR A 50 -11.79 -8.51 7.16
N PRO A 51 -11.14 -7.35 7.01
CA PRO A 51 -10.37 -7.04 5.81
C PRO A 51 -9.31 -8.14 5.57
N SER A 52 -9.10 -8.52 4.31
CA SER A 52 -7.94 -9.33 3.94
C SER A 52 -6.86 -8.39 3.43
N ASP A 53 -5.68 -8.47 4.01
CA ASP A 53 -4.51 -7.77 3.48
C ASP A 53 -4.04 -8.46 2.19
N TYR A 54 -3.62 -7.68 1.21
CA TYR A 54 -2.88 -8.16 0.05
C TYR A 54 -1.74 -7.20 -0.28
N ASP A 55 -0.67 -7.77 -0.80
CA ASP A 55 0.54 -7.04 -1.17
C ASP A 55 0.53 -6.82 -2.69
N GLU A 56 0.78 -5.58 -3.10
CA GLU A 56 0.91 -5.18 -4.49
C GLU A 56 2.33 -4.68 -4.74
N GLU A 57 3.06 -5.36 -5.61
CA GLU A 57 4.41 -4.99 -6.00
C GLU A 57 4.44 -3.60 -6.61
N LEU A 58 5.15 -2.68 -5.96
CA LEU A 58 5.37 -1.34 -6.48
C LEU A 58 6.72 -1.23 -7.18
N TYR A 59 7.72 -1.94 -6.67
CA TYR A 59 9.08 -1.71 -7.11
C TYR A 59 10.04 -2.87 -6.80
N GLU A 60 10.79 -3.32 -7.80
CA GLU A 60 11.94 -4.20 -7.67
C GLU A 60 13.20 -3.46 -8.15
N ALA A 61 14.27 -3.46 -7.34
CA ALA A 61 15.52 -2.79 -7.68
C ALA A 61 16.74 -3.34 -6.93
N THR A 62 17.93 -3.13 -7.51
CA THR A 62 19.24 -3.44 -6.90
C THR A 62 19.98 -2.20 -6.40
N THR A 63 19.33 -1.05 -6.43
CA THR A 63 19.88 0.27 -6.06
C THR A 63 19.50 0.71 -4.65
N ILE A 64 18.75 -0.13 -3.93
CA ILE A 64 18.17 0.13 -2.62
C ILE A 64 19.18 -0.16 -1.51
N SER A 65 19.28 0.73 -0.55
CA SER A 65 20.12 0.63 0.64
C SER A 65 19.31 1.01 1.87
N PHE A 66 19.73 0.55 3.04
CA PHE A 66 19.03 0.77 4.30
C PHE A 66 19.97 1.43 5.28
N THR A 67 19.44 2.40 6.03
CA THR A 67 20.16 3.06 7.11
C THR A 67 19.33 2.92 8.38
N ALA A 68 19.93 2.32 9.41
CA ALA A 68 19.34 2.22 10.73
C ALA A 68 19.10 3.61 11.33
N GLU A 69 18.20 3.66 12.31
CA GLU A 69 18.05 4.85 13.15
C GLU A 69 19.35 5.23 13.87
N ASP A 70 19.58 6.52 14.02
CA ASP A 70 20.60 7.06 14.92
C ASP A 70 19.92 7.72 16.11
N ALA A 71 19.79 6.96 17.19
CA ALA A 71 19.18 7.43 18.43
C ALA A 71 19.92 8.62 19.07
N THR A 72 21.22 8.77 18.79
CA THR A 72 22.03 9.87 19.34
C THR A 72 21.75 11.17 18.58
N ALA A 73 21.66 11.08 17.25
CA ALA A 73 21.34 12.21 16.39
C ALA A 73 19.83 12.48 16.27
N GLY A 74 18.97 11.57 16.74
CA GLY A 74 17.52 11.62 16.56
C GLY A 74 17.09 11.43 15.10
N THR A 75 17.92 10.75 14.29
CA THR A 75 17.64 10.50 12.88
C THR A 75 16.85 9.19 12.74
N PRO A 76 15.64 9.19 12.15
CA PRO A 76 14.88 7.97 11.93
C PRO A 76 15.55 7.04 10.92
N ALA A 77 15.21 5.76 10.96
CA ALA A 77 15.61 4.81 9.94
C ALA A 77 15.03 5.20 8.55
N TYR A 78 15.78 4.90 7.49
CA TYR A 78 15.32 5.17 6.13
C TYR A 78 15.83 4.17 5.09
N ILE A 79 15.04 4.03 4.04
CA ILE A 79 15.36 3.27 2.82
C ILE A 79 15.75 4.27 1.74
N ASN A 80 16.91 4.08 1.13
CA ASN A 80 17.44 4.98 0.11
C ASN A 80 17.58 4.25 -1.23
N ASP A 81 17.10 4.88 -2.29
CA ASP A 81 17.26 4.45 -3.67
C ASP A 81 18.13 5.43 -4.44
N SER A 82 19.30 4.97 -4.89
CA SER A 82 20.20 5.77 -5.73
C SER A 82 19.63 6.09 -7.12
N ALA A 83 18.65 5.33 -7.62
CA ALA A 83 17.95 5.65 -8.86
C ALA A 83 16.89 6.75 -8.67
N GLY A 84 16.44 6.96 -7.44
CA GLY A 84 15.47 7.98 -7.09
C GLY A 84 14.10 7.77 -7.74
N LEU A 85 13.54 6.58 -7.67
CA LEU A 85 12.27 6.27 -8.34
C LEU A 85 11.06 6.17 -7.42
N PHE A 86 11.17 6.38 -6.10
CA PHE A 86 10.04 6.16 -5.19
C PHE A 86 8.80 7.00 -5.51
N LEU A 87 8.95 8.29 -5.81
CA LEU A 87 7.79 9.12 -6.19
C LEU A 87 7.18 8.67 -7.52
N ASP A 88 8.02 8.28 -8.48
CA ASP A 88 7.59 7.84 -9.81
C ASP A 88 6.87 6.47 -9.75
N ARG A 89 7.20 5.65 -8.75
CA ARG A 89 6.56 4.35 -8.45
C ARG A 89 5.31 4.48 -7.58
N GLY A 90 4.92 5.70 -7.20
CA GLY A 90 3.65 5.96 -6.53
C GLY A 90 3.64 5.76 -5.00
N PHE A 91 4.82 5.70 -4.38
CA PHE A 91 4.95 5.71 -2.92
C PHE A 91 4.41 7.02 -2.33
N LYS A 92 3.77 6.94 -1.16
CA LYS A 92 3.23 8.10 -0.43
C LYS A 92 3.48 7.94 1.06
N SER A 93 3.56 9.07 1.76
CA SER A 93 3.59 9.09 3.22
C SER A 93 2.44 8.32 3.85
N GLY A 94 2.70 7.65 4.97
CA GLY A 94 1.71 6.88 5.73
C GLY A 94 1.33 5.54 5.10
N MET A 95 1.95 5.13 3.99
CA MET A 95 1.75 3.80 3.43
C MET A 95 2.48 2.76 4.28
N THR A 96 1.84 1.60 4.42
CA THR A 96 2.48 0.37 4.87
C THR A 96 3.09 -0.33 3.66
N ILE A 97 4.36 -0.67 3.76
CA ILE A 97 5.13 -1.35 2.72
C ILE A 97 5.62 -2.69 3.27
N VAL A 98 5.73 -3.68 2.39
CA VAL A 98 6.43 -4.93 2.67
C VAL A 98 7.72 -4.90 1.88
N VAL A 99 8.83 -5.20 2.54
CA VAL A 99 10.16 -5.25 1.94
C VAL A 99 10.64 -6.68 1.99
N GLU A 100 11.14 -7.15 0.85
CA GLU A 100 11.84 -8.42 0.72
C GLU A 100 13.21 -8.13 0.09
N THR A 101 14.27 -8.69 0.67
CA THR A 101 15.65 -8.50 0.23
C THR A 101 16.26 -9.86 -0.10
N THR A 102 17.26 -9.86 -0.97
CA THR A 102 18.04 -11.09 -1.22
C THR A 102 18.90 -11.45 0.00
N SER A 103 19.29 -10.47 0.82
CA SER A 103 20.10 -10.68 2.02
C SER A 103 19.33 -11.33 3.17
N GLY A 104 18.00 -11.15 3.21
CA GLY A 104 17.14 -11.58 4.30
C GLY A 104 17.23 -10.71 5.58
N THR A 105 17.94 -9.57 5.53
CA THR A 105 18.27 -8.80 6.75
C THR A 105 17.18 -7.80 7.15
N ASN A 106 16.62 -7.08 6.18
CA ASN A 106 15.58 -6.07 6.40
C ASN A 106 14.24 -6.50 5.79
N ASP A 107 13.97 -7.80 5.79
CA ASP A 107 12.70 -8.34 5.33
C ASP A 107 11.64 -8.06 6.39
N GLY A 108 10.54 -7.41 6.00
CA GLY A 108 9.55 -7.00 6.99
C GLY A 108 8.49 -6.06 6.46
N THR A 109 7.56 -5.71 7.35
CA THR A 109 6.54 -4.70 7.10
C THR A 109 6.95 -3.41 7.79
N TYR A 110 6.92 -2.31 7.05
CA TYR A 110 7.35 -0.99 7.52
C TYR A 110 6.28 0.06 7.19
N THR A 111 6.29 1.16 7.92
CA THR A 111 5.39 2.30 7.72
C THR A 111 6.18 3.53 7.31
N ILE A 112 5.83 4.13 6.17
CA ILE A 112 6.43 5.39 5.74
C ILE A 112 5.89 6.51 6.65
N ALA A 113 6.78 7.30 7.25
CA ALA A 113 6.38 8.40 8.12
C ALA A 113 5.47 9.42 7.39
N SER A 114 4.68 10.19 8.14
CA SER A 114 3.70 11.16 7.60
C SER A 114 4.32 12.21 6.64
N ARG A 115 5.63 12.42 6.70
CA ARG A 115 6.41 13.27 5.77
C ARG A 115 7.68 12.60 5.28
N GLY A 116 7.72 11.27 5.33
CA GLY A 116 8.90 10.46 5.06
C GLY A 116 9.07 10.07 3.60
N ILE A 117 8.69 10.93 2.65
CA ILE A 117 8.78 10.60 1.22
C ILE A 117 9.57 11.67 0.47
N ALA A 118 10.60 11.22 -0.24
CA ALA A 118 11.34 11.99 -1.21
C ALA A 118 11.66 11.10 -2.43
N LYS A 119 12.18 11.70 -3.50
CA LYS A 119 12.43 11.00 -4.78
C LYS A 119 13.24 9.70 -4.60
N GLY A 120 14.26 9.70 -3.74
CA GLY A 120 15.09 8.53 -3.45
C GLY A 120 15.18 8.15 -1.98
N VAL A 121 14.31 8.68 -1.11
CA VAL A 121 14.35 8.35 0.33
C VAL A 121 12.94 8.07 0.85
N LEU A 122 12.78 6.94 1.54
CA LEU A 122 11.64 6.62 2.39
C LEU A 122 12.09 6.69 3.84
N THR A 123 11.66 7.70 4.58
CA THR A 123 11.86 7.75 6.04
C THR A 123 10.75 6.96 6.72
N LEU A 124 11.13 6.04 7.60
CA LEU A 124 10.20 5.15 8.29
C LEU A 124 9.63 5.78 9.56
N SER A 125 8.56 5.19 10.09
CA SER A 125 8.03 5.52 11.41
C SER A 125 9.07 5.27 12.50
N SER A 126 8.95 5.95 13.64
CA SER A 126 9.85 5.74 14.78
C SER A 126 9.70 4.36 15.43
N ASP A 127 8.60 3.65 15.14
CA ASP A 127 8.34 2.31 15.64
C ASP A 127 8.99 1.22 14.76
N ASP A 128 9.49 1.61 13.59
CA ASP A 128 10.10 0.73 12.61
C ASP A 128 11.63 0.82 12.68
N SER A 129 12.29 -0.30 12.93
CA SER A 129 13.75 -0.38 12.99
C SER A 129 14.34 -1.13 11.78
N LEU A 130 15.50 -0.68 11.32
CA LEU A 130 16.29 -1.34 10.27
C LEU A 130 17.71 -1.65 10.76
N THR A 131 18.38 -2.57 10.08
CA THR A 131 19.84 -2.71 10.16
C THR A 131 20.46 -2.01 8.95
N THR A 132 21.52 -1.22 9.18
CA THR A 132 22.24 -0.56 8.08
C THR A 132 22.85 -1.59 7.14
N GLU A 133 22.47 -1.54 5.87
CA GLU A 133 23.06 -2.35 4.82
C GLU A 133 23.15 -1.55 3.51
N ASN A 134 24.22 -1.76 2.74
CA ASN A 134 24.39 -1.13 1.44
C ASN A 134 23.67 -1.93 0.34
N ALA A 135 23.50 -1.32 -0.83
CA ALA A 135 22.78 -1.93 -1.94
C ALA A 135 23.41 -3.22 -2.48
N ALA A 136 24.75 -3.30 -2.49
CA ALA A 136 25.43 -4.52 -2.93
C ALA A 136 25.18 -5.70 -1.98
N THR A 137 25.06 -5.44 -0.66
CA THR A 137 24.73 -6.44 0.35
C THR A 137 23.26 -6.82 0.32
N ALA A 138 22.35 -5.84 0.20
CA ALA A 138 20.90 -6.07 0.12
C ALA A 138 20.51 -6.93 -1.11
N GLY A 139 21.23 -6.76 -2.22
CA GLY A 139 20.98 -7.48 -3.47
C GLY A 139 19.75 -6.92 -4.20
N THR A 140 18.90 -7.81 -4.71
CA THR A 140 17.59 -7.41 -5.24
C THR A 140 16.65 -7.17 -4.06
N VAL A 141 16.01 -6.00 -4.07
CA VAL A 141 14.99 -5.59 -3.10
C VAL A 141 13.66 -5.42 -3.82
N THR A 142 12.64 -6.12 -3.33
CA THR A 142 11.25 -5.96 -3.73
C THR A 142 10.53 -5.19 -2.64
N ILE A 143 9.75 -4.18 -3.05
CA ILE A 143 8.93 -3.38 -2.15
C ILE A 143 7.49 -3.41 -2.66
N ASP A 144 6.64 -4.05 -1.87
CA ASP A 144 5.20 -4.08 -2.08
C ASP A 144 4.53 -3.01 -1.22
N ARG A 145 3.37 -2.54 -1.66
CA ARG A 145 2.43 -1.83 -0.78
C ARG A 145 1.44 -2.82 -0.21
N ARG A 146 1.32 -2.83 1.11
CA ARG A 146 0.25 -3.56 1.79
C ARG A 146 -1.05 -2.78 1.69
N LEU A 147 -2.04 -3.39 1.07
CA LEU A 147 -3.39 -2.84 0.92
C LEU A 147 -4.37 -3.68 1.71
N GLN A 148 -5.30 -3.01 2.39
CA GLN A 148 -6.41 -3.70 3.03
C GLN A 148 -7.55 -3.81 2.02
N GLN A 149 -7.83 -5.04 1.55
CA GLN A 149 -9.05 -5.28 0.81
C GLN A 149 -10.19 -5.48 1.80
N PRO A 150 -11.23 -4.64 1.77
CA PRO A 150 -12.45 -4.96 2.50
C PRO A 150 -13.06 -6.25 1.94
N ASN A 151 -13.21 -7.30 2.76
CA ASN A 151 -13.87 -8.57 2.37
C ASN A 151 -15.39 -8.45 2.14
N VAL A 152 -15.90 -7.23 1.97
CA VAL A 152 -17.29 -7.00 1.58
C VAL A 152 -17.41 -7.10 0.07
N THR A 153 -18.11 -8.14 -0.35
CA THR A 153 -18.74 -8.19 -1.67
C THR A 153 -19.74 -7.01 -1.86
N ARG A 154 -20.24 -6.39 -0.76
CA ARG A 154 -21.16 -5.23 -0.74
C ARG A 154 -20.99 -4.35 0.52
N GLY A 155 -20.83 -3.03 0.38
CA GLY A 155 -20.70 -2.05 1.48
C GLY A 155 -19.27 -1.52 1.71
N CYS A 156 -19.06 -0.56 2.61
CA CYS A 156 -17.71 -0.12 3.02
C CYS A 156 -17.14 -1.13 4.02
N GLY A 157 -16.02 -1.78 3.71
CA GLY A 157 -15.50 -2.82 4.61
C GLY A 157 -14.61 -2.34 5.74
N PHE A 158 -14.52 -1.03 5.96
CA PHE A 158 -13.87 -0.48 7.15
C PHE A 158 -14.86 -0.28 8.30
N CYS A 159 -16.09 0.14 8.01
CA CYS A 159 -17.12 0.40 9.03
C CYS A 159 -18.35 -0.51 8.92
N GLY A 160 -18.38 -1.44 7.96
CA GLY A 160 -19.53 -2.33 7.72
C GLY A 160 -20.79 -1.59 7.25
N SER A 161 -20.73 -0.27 7.05
CA SER A 161 -21.90 0.49 6.62
C SER A 161 -22.25 0.12 5.18
N LEU A 162 -23.38 -0.58 5.02
CA LEU A 162 -24.12 -0.54 3.77
C LEU A 162 -24.48 0.93 3.53
N ASN A 163 -24.24 1.45 2.32
CA ASN A 163 -24.76 2.76 1.94
C ASN A 163 -26.29 2.71 2.01
N SER A 164 -26.86 2.99 3.18
CA SER A 164 -28.28 3.24 3.34
C SER A 164 -28.51 4.73 3.15
N LYS A 165 -29.15 5.03 2.01
CA LYS A 165 -29.65 6.30 1.48
C LYS A 165 -28.80 6.89 0.34
#